data_AF-A0A7Y1YVV4-F1
#
_entry.id   AF-A0A7Y1YVV4-F1
#
_cell.length_a   1.000
_cell.length_b   1.000
_cell.length_c   1.000
_cell.angle_alpha   90.00
_cell.angle_beta   90.00
_cell.angle_gamma   90.00
#
_symmetry.space_group_name_H-M   'P 1'
#
loop_
_entity.id
_entity.type
_entity.pdbx_description
1 polymer ?
#
loop_
_entity_poly.entity_id
_entity_poly.type
_entity_poly.pdbx_seq_one_letter_code
_entity_poly.pdbx_strand_id
1 'polypeptide(L)' 'MLMGCAATREDEAGAAACTVVPPEEDIICTMQYDPVCGCDGRTYGNACTARASGVPSATPGACDDPGKR' A
#
# COMPACT_ATOMS: atom_id res chain seq x y z
N MET A 1 44.78 -4.21 1.02
CA MET A 1 43.56 -4.43 1.82
C MET A 1 42.53 -3.40 1.36
N LEU A 2 41.74 -3.75 0.35
CA LEU A 2 40.73 -2.85 -0.23
C LEU A 2 39.52 -2.80 0.71
N MET A 3 39.47 -1.76 1.54
CA MET A 3 38.29 -1.46 2.35
C MET A 3 37.25 -0.83 1.43
N GLY A 4 36.33 -1.64 0.92
CA GLY A 4 35.20 -1.19 0.11
C GLY A 4 34.31 -0.27 0.94
N CYS A 5 34.02 0.92 0.41
CA CYS A 5 32.95 1.76 0.90
C CYS A 5 31.63 1.07 0.54
N ALA A 6 30.96 0.47 1.53
CA ALA A 6 29.62 -0.06 1.36
C ALA A 6 28.68 1.11 1.06
N ALA A 7 28.31 1.26 -0.22
CA ALA A 7 27.17 2.08 -0.59
C ALA A 7 25.92 1.39 -0.03
N THR A 8 25.36 1.94 1.04
CA THR A 8 24.00 1.65 1.47
C THR A 8 23.05 2.15 0.38
N ARG A 9 22.70 1.27 -0.56
CA ARG A 9 21.37 1.29 -1.18
C ARG A 9 20.49 0.46 -0.22
N GLU A 10 19.28 0.84 0.18
CA GLU A 10 18.21 1.53 -0.56
C GLU A 10 17.55 2.60 0.36
N ASP A 11 17.56 3.91 0.09
CA ASP A 11 16.71 4.63 -0.89
C ASP A 11 15.28 4.01 -0.91
N GLU A 12 14.16 4.58 -0.44
CA GLU A 12 13.69 5.96 -0.45
C GLU A 12 12.46 6.12 0.45
N ALA A 13 12.50 7.09 1.36
CA ALA A 13 11.29 7.77 1.79
C ALA A 13 10.81 8.67 0.62
N GLY A 14 9.99 8.11 -0.27
CA GLY A 14 9.15 8.88 -1.20
C GLY A 14 9.49 8.77 -2.69
N ALA A 15 8.87 7.82 -3.38
CA ALA A 15 8.43 7.96 -4.78
C ALA A 15 7.58 6.76 -5.23
N ALA A 16 6.33 7.01 -5.64
CA ALA A 16 5.56 6.36 -6.72
C ALA A 16 5.58 4.83 -6.97
N ALA A 17 6.12 4.01 -6.07
CA ALA A 17 6.08 2.55 -6.17
C ALA A 17 5.11 1.98 -5.14
N CYS A 18 4.33 1.00 -5.58
CA CYS A 18 3.37 0.27 -4.78
C CYS A 18 4.12 -0.61 -3.76
N THR A 19 4.46 -0.06 -2.59
CA THR A 19 5.13 -0.82 -1.53
C THR A 19 4.09 -1.55 -0.69
N VAL A 20 3.94 -2.85 -0.94
CA VAL A 20 3.17 -3.74 -0.07
C VAL A 20 4.06 -4.11 1.13
N VAL A 21 3.60 -3.79 2.33
CA VAL A 21 4.25 -4.13 3.59
C VAL A 21 3.64 -5.42 4.16
N PRO A 22 4.27 -6.09 5.13
CA PRO A 22 3.65 -7.21 5.83
C PRO A 22 2.30 -6.79 6.46
N PRO A 23 1.28 -7.66 6.44
CA PRO A 23 -0.02 -7.34 7.02
C PRO A 23 0.10 -7.12 8.54
N GLU A 24 -0.66 -6.15 9.05
CA GLU A 24 -0.72 -5.83 10.47
C GLU A 24 -1.92 -6.56 11.10
N GLU A 25 -1.65 -7.56 11.95
CA GLU A 25 -2.70 -8.42 12.54
C GLU A 25 -3.52 -7.72 13.65
N ASP A 26 -3.04 -6.59 14.18
CA ASP A 26 -3.67 -5.85 15.28
C ASP A 26 -4.59 -4.69 14.83
N ILE A 27 -4.89 -4.59 13.53
CA ILE A 27 -5.80 -3.55 13.03
C ILE A 27 -7.26 -4.01 13.14
N ILE A 28 -8.03 -3.30 13.96
CA ILE A 28 -9.49 -3.44 13.99
C ILE A 28 -10.12 -2.42 13.04
N CYS A 29 -10.80 -2.91 12.00
CA CYS A 29 -11.51 -2.08 11.04
C CYS A 29 -13.02 -2.07 11.28
N THR A 30 -13.66 -0.94 10.96
CA THR A 30 -15.12 -0.87 10.86
C THR A 30 -15.59 -1.66 9.65
N MET A 31 -16.87 -2.07 9.65
CA MET A 31 -17.53 -2.71 8.51
C MET A 31 -18.09 -1.68 7.51
N GLN A 32 -17.65 -0.43 7.57
CA GLN A 32 -18.08 0.62 6.65
C GLN A 32 -17.55 0.32 5.25
N TYR A 33 -18.43 0.43 4.25
CA TYR A 33 -18.08 0.21 2.86
C TYR A 33 -17.79 1.55 2.16
N ASP A 34 -16.50 1.85 2.00
CA ASP A 34 -15.95 3.02 1.30
C ASP A 34 -14.77 2.55 0.45
N PRO A 35 -15.02 1.96 -0.73
CA PRO A 35 -14.03 1.17 -1.44
C PRO A 35 -12.81 1.99 -1.83
N VAL A 36 -11.64 1.35 -1.79
CA VAL A 36 -10.37 1.92 -2.26
C VAL A 36 -9.65 0.94 -3.18
N CYS A 37 -8.95 1.48 -4.17
CA CYS A 37 -8.08 0.73 -5.06
C CYS A 37 -6.67 0.78 -4.52
N GLY A 38 -6.19 -0.36 -4.02
CA GLY A 38 -4.83 -0.52 -3.54
C GLY A 38 -3.82 -0.33 -4.66
N CYS A 39 -2.61 0.06 -4.29
CA CYS A 39 -1.50 0.17 -5.22
C CYS A 39 -1.11 -1.20 -5.84
N ASP A 40 -1.50 -2.30 -5.21
CA ASP A 40 -1.38 -3.67 -5.71
C ASP A 40 -2.49 -4.05 -6.71
N GLY A 41 -3.37 -3.11 -7.08
CA GLY A 41 -4.46 -3.33 -8.03
C GLY A 41 -5.66 -4.06 -7.44
N ARG A 42 -5.74 -4.21 -6.12
CA ARG A 42 -6.86 -4.88 -5.45
C ARG A 42 -7.83 -3.87 -4.86
N THR A 43 -9.13 -4.15 -4.98
CA THR A 43 -10.15 -3.35 -4.30
C THR A 43 -10.30 -3.81 -2.85
N TYR A 44 -10.25 -2.87 -1.93
CA TYR A 44 -10.52 -3.08 -0.50
C TYR A 44 -11.83 -2.42 -0.11
N GLY A 45 -12.57 -3.02 0.83
CA GLY A 45 -13.87 -2.50 1.28
C GLY A 45 -13.78 -1.13 1.95
N ASN A 46 -12.63 -0.83 2.56
CA ASN A 46 -12.26 0.50 3.03
C ASN A 46 -10.74 0.65 3.19
N ALA A 47 -10.29 1.89 3.39
CA ALA A 47 -8.88 2.21 3.60
C ALA A 47 -8.24 1.47 4.79
N CYS A 48 -9.00 1.17 5.85
CA CYS A 48 -8.50 0.41 6.99
C CYS A 48 -8.14 -1.02 6.58
N THR A 49 -9.03 -1.71 5.86
CA THR A 49 -8.79 -3.09 5.39
C THR A 49 -7.62 -3.19 4.40
N ALA A 50 -7.40 -2.15 3.58
CA ALA A 50 -6.20 -2.05 2.73
C ALA A 50 -4.92 -2.04 3.56
N ARG A 51 -4.86 -1.17 4.57
CA ARG A 51 -3.72 -1.07 5.49
C ARG A 51 -3.47 -2.36 6.27
N ALA A 52 -4.54 -2.98 6.79
CA ALA A 52 -4.46 -4.26 7.50
C ALA A 52 -3.89 -5.37 6.61
N SER A 53 -4.17 -5.29 5.31
CA SER A 53 -3.64 -6.22 4.30
C SER A 53 -2.23 -5.86 3.81
N GLY A 54 -1.59 -4.86 4.42
CA GLY A 54 -0.24 -4.43 4.04
C GLY A 54 -0.20 -3.47 2.86
N VAL A 55 -1.32 -2.82 2.51
CA VAL A 55 -1.42 -1.90 1.37
C VAL A 55 -1.69 -0.49 1.86
N PRO A 56 -0.66 0.28 2.25
CA PRO A 56 -0.81 1.61 2.81
C PRO A 56 -1.18 2.67 1.77
N SER A 57 -0.87 2.41 0.49
CA SER A 57 -1.19 3.31 -0.62
C SER A 57 -2.42 2.81 -1.36
N ALA A 58 -3.51 3.57 -1.30
CA ALA A 58 -4.74 3.28 -2.03
C ALA A 58 -5.44 4.57 -2.46
N THR A 59 -6.13 4.54 -3.59
CA THR A 59 -6.94 5.66 -4.10
C THR A 59 -8.43 5.42 -3.82
N PRO A 60 -9.24 6.46 -3.54
CA PRO A 60 -10.69 6.29 -3.35
C PRO A 60 -11.36 5.69 -4.60
N GLY A 61 -12.34 4.80 -4.41
CA GLY A 61 -13.04 4.07 -5.47
C GLY A 61 -12.48 2.67 -5.69
N ALA A 62 -13.27 1.78 -6.28
CA ALA A 62 -12.82 0.44 -6.67
C ALA A 62 -11.85 0.52 -7.87
N CYS A 63 -10.96 -0.46 -8.02
CA CYS A 63 -10.03 -0.51 -9.16
C CYS A 63 -10.74 -0.66 -10.51
N ASP A 64 -11.91 -1.28 -10.51
CA ASP A 64 -12.73 -1.48 -11.71
C ASP A 64 -13.73 -0.34 -11.97
N ASP A 65 -13.70 0.74 -11.18
CA ASP A 65 -14.62 1.86 -11.33
C ASP A 65 -14.36 2.60 -12.66
N PRO A 66 -15.35 2.64 -13.58
CA PRO A 66 -15.23 3.36 -14.86
C PRO A 66 -14.93 4.86 -14.69
N GLY A 67 -15.25 5.45 -13.54
CA GLY A 67 -14.98 6.86 -13.24
C GLY A 67 -13.55 7.20 -12.81
N LYS A 68 -12.64 6.21 -12.79
CA LYS A 68 -11.25 6.35 -12.33
C LYS A 68 -10.19 6.06 -13.41
N ARG A 69 -10.60 5.85 -14.67
CA ARG A 69 -9.71 5.60 -15.81
C ARG A 69 -9.16 6.87 -16.44
#